data_AF-A0A4P0YHF3-F1
#
_entry.id   AF-A0A4P0YHF3-F1
#
_cell.length_a   1.000
_cell.length_b   1.000
_cell.length_c   1.000
_cell.angle_alpha   90.00
_cell.angle_beta   90.00
_cell.angle_gamma   90.00
#
_symmetry.space_group_name_H-M   'P 1'
#
loop_
_entity.id
_entity.type
_entity.pdbx_description
1 polymer ?
#
loop_
_entity_poly.entity_id
_entity_poly.type
_entity_poly.pdbx_seq_one_letter_code
_entity_poly.pdbx_strand_id
1 'polypeptide(L)'
;MVVNYKGTLIDGKEFDNSYTRGEPLSFRLDGVIPGWTEGLKNIKKGGKIKLVIPPDLAYGKTGVPGIPANSTLVFDVELLDIKPAPKADAQPEAAGDAKAADAKADAKK
;
A
#
# COMPACT_ATOMS: atom_id res chain seq x y z
N MET A 1 9.38 -7.97 5.43
CA MET A 1 8.87 -6.74 6.05
C MET A 1 7.36 -6.85 6.06
N VAL A 2 6.73 -6.47 7.18
CA VAL A 2 5.28 -6.49 7.36
C VAL A 2 4.81 -5.04 7.38
N VAL A 3 3.92 -4.66 6.46
CA VAL A 3 3.42 -3.29 6.34
C VAL A 3 1.92 -3.26 6.13
N ASN A 4 1.27 -2.22 6.62
CA ASN A 4 0.01 -1.78 6.06
C ASN A 4 0.28 -0.74 4.99
N TYR A 5 -0.53 -0.72 3.94
CA TYR A 5 -0.43 0.32 2.93
C TYR A 5 -1.77 0.61 2.27
N LYS A 6 -1.85 1.81 1.70
CA LYS A 6 -2.89 2.22 0.77
C LYS A 6 -2.26 2.79 -0.49
N GLY A 7 -2.55 2.17 -1.62
CA GLY A 7 -2.09 2.56 -2.96
C GLY A 7 -3.20 3.26 -3.75
N THR A 8 -2.94 4.50 -4.14
CA THR A 8 -3.83 5.32 -4.98
C THR A 8 -3.08 5.85 -6.20
N LEU A 9 -3.78 5.99 -7.33
CA LEU A 9 -3.28 6.76 -8.46
C LEU A 9 -3.28 8.26 -8.11
N ILE A 10 -2.54 9.06 -8.88
CA ILE A 10 -2.54 10.52 -8.73
C ILE A 10 -3.94 11.17 -8.87
N ASP A 11 -4.85 10.47 -9.55
CA ASP A 11 -6.25 10.88 -9.74
C ASP A 11 -7.11 10.60 -8.49
N GLY A 12 -6.54 9.99 -7.44
CA GLY A 12 -7.24 9.60 -6.21
C GLY A 12 -7.90 8.23 -6.28
N LYS A 13 -7.90 7.57 -7.44
CA LYS A 13 -8.41 6.20 -7.60
C LYS A 13 -7.55 5.21 -6.80
N GLU A 14 -8.14 4.60 -5.79
CA GLU A 14 -7.54 3.48 -5.06
C GLU A 14 -7.43 2.25 -5.97
N PHE A 15 -6.26 1.63 -6.01
CA PHE A 15 -6.04 0.39 -6.75
C PHE A 15 -5.74 -0.78 -5.82
N ASP A 16 -5.17 -0.52 -4.64
CA ASP A 16 -4.85 -1.56 -3.67
C ASP A 16 -4.82 -0.99 -2.24
N ASN A 17 -5.35 -1.73 -1.27
CA ASN A 17 -5.44 -1.29 0.12
C ASN A 17 -5.41 -2.48 1.08
N SER A 18 -4.41 -2.49 1.96
CA SER A 18 -4.22 -3.55 2.97
C SER A 18 -5.25 -3.44 4.09
N TYR A 19 -5.70 -2.22 4.42
CA TYR A 19 -6.68 -1.97 5.48
C TYR A 19 -8.06 -2.50 5.12
N THR A 20 -8.46 -2.43 3.85
CA THR A 20 -9.75 -2.98 3.40
C THR A 20 -9.75 -4.51 3.37
N ARG A 21 -8.56 -5.12 3.17
CA ARG A 21 -8.36 -6.57 3.30
C ARG A 21 -8.33 -7.04 4.76
N GLY A 22 -8.08 -6.13 5.70
CA GLY A 22 -7.96 -6.46 7.12
C GLY A 22 -6.69 -7.24 7.48
N GLU A 23 -5.76 -7.42 6.53
CA GLU A 23 -4.52 -8.17 6.72
C GLU A 23 -3.32 -7.33 6.22
N PRO A 24 -2.23 -7.24 7.00
CA PRO A 24 -1.01 -6.57 6.56
C PRO A 24 -0.25 -7.41 5.52
N LEU A 25 0.41 -6.74 4.58
CA LEU A 25 1.21 -7.41 3.57
C LEU A 25 2.62 -7.70 4.07
N SER A 26 3.05 -8.96 3.90
CA SER A 26 4.42 -9.40 4.17
C SER A 26 5.17 -9.69 2.87
N PHE A 27 6.27 -8.98 2.65
CA PHE A 27 7.09 -9.13 1.45
C PHE A 27 8.58 -8.99 1.75
N ARG A 28 9.42 -9.45 0.83
CA ARG A 28 10.87 -9.22 0.84
C ARG A 28 11.19 -7.94 0.09
N LEU A 29 12.16 -7.17 0.58
CA LEU A 29 12.56 -5.91 -0.06
C LEU A 29 13.02 -6.14 -1.51
N ASP A 30 13.62 -7.29 -1.80
CA ASP A 30 14.09 -7.66 -3.14
C ASP A 30 12.97 -8.02 -4.13
N GLY A 31 11.73 -8.21 -3.65
CA GLY A 31 10.59 -8.67 -4.45
C GLY A 31 9.55 -7.58 -4.72
N VAL A 32 9.85 -6.32 -4.38
CA VAL A 32 8.94 -5.18 -4.59
C VAL A 32 9.52 -4.14 -5.53
N ILE A 33 8.68 -3.21 -5.97
CA ILE A 33 9.08 -2.15 -6.89
C ILE A 33 10.23 -1.30 -6.31
N PRO A 34 11.15 -0.80 -7.15
CA PRO A 34 12.31 -0.02 -6.70
C PRO A 34 11.96 1.14 -5.78
N GLY A 35 10.84 1.84 -6.03
CA GLY A 35 10.41 2.96 -5.17
C GLY A 35 10.10 2.55 -3.73
N TRP A 36 9.60 1.33 -3.50
CA TRP A 36 9.43 0.79 -2.15
C TRP A 36 10.77 0.43 -1.51
N THR A 37 11.67 -0.15 -2.31
CA THR A 37 13.03 -0.49 -1.86
C THR A 37 13.80 0.71 -1.36
N GLU A 38 13.66 1.87 -2.02
CA GLU A 38 14.30 3.11 -1.58
C GLU A 38 13.53 3.81 -0.47
N GLY A 39 12.20 3.92 -0.61
CA GLY A 39 11.34 4.61 0.34
C GLY A 39 11.38 4.01 1.74
N LEU A 40 11.25 2.69 1.85
CA LEU A 40 11.18 2.00 3.13
C LEU A 40 12.50 2.03 3.93
N LYS A 41 13.64 2.27 3.27
CA LYS A 41 14.94 2.46 3.95
C LYS A 41 14.98 3.75 4.78
N ASN A 42 14.09 4.71 4.50
CA ASN A 42 14.04 6.00 5.19
C ASN A 42 13.22 5.96 6.49
N ILE A 43 12.54 4.85 6.79
CA ILE A 43 11.74 4.71 8.01
C ILE A 43 12.16 3.51 8.86
N LYS A 44 11.86 3.59 10.15
CA LYS A 44 12.06 2.50 11.11
C LYS A 44 10.73 1.83 11.43
N LYS A 45 10.78 0.67 12.09
CA LYS A 45 9.61 -0.04 12.61
C LYS A 45 8.69 0.91 13.39
N GLY A 46 7.39 0.85 13.09
CA GLY A 46 6.35 1.74 13.61
C GLY A 46 6.21 3.07 12.85
N GLY A 47 7.10 3.35 11.90
CA GLY A 47 7.07 4.57 11.10
C GLY A 47 6.04 4.53 9.98
N LYS A 48 5.53 5.71 9.63
CA LYS A 48 4.65 5.93 8.48
C LYS A 48 5.36 6.80 7.47
N ILE A 49 5.25 6.46 6.19
CA ILE A 49 5.79 7.23 5.08
C ILE A 49 4.80 7.29 3.93
N LYS A 50 4.71 8.47 3.32
CA LYS A 50 4.01 8.64 2.06
C LYS A 50 5.02 8.65 0.92
N LEU A 51 4.90 7.68 0.02
CA LEU A 51 5.76 7.51 -1.16
C LEU A 51 4.99 7.94 -2.40
N VAL A 52 5.57 8.87 -3.16
CA VAL A 52 5.10 9.23 -4.51
C VAL A 52 6.10 8.65 -5.48
N ILE A 53 5.71 7.58 -6.16
CA ILE A 53 6.60 6.74 -6.95
C ILE A 53 6.31 6.98 -8.43
N PRO A 54 7.26 7.57 -9.19
CA PRO A 54 7.10 7.72 -10.62
C PRO A 54 7.05 6.36 -11.31
N PRO A 55 6.46 6.26 -12.51
CA PRO A 55 6.30 4.98 -13.21
C PRO A 55 7.61 4.23 -13.43
N ASP A 56 8.72 4.94 -13.62
CA ASP A 56 10.06 4.35 -13.82
C ASP A 56 10.51 3.47 -12.64
N LEU A 57 10.09 3.84 -11.42
CA LEU A 57 10.38 3.11 -10.18
C LEU A 57 9.20 2.23 -9.71
N ALA A 58 8.20 2.05 -10.58
CA ALA A 58 6.99 1.26 -10.35
C ALA A 58 6.76 0.26 -11.49
N TYR A 59 5.63 0.33 -12.22
CA TYR A 59 5.25 -0.61 -13.28
C TYR A 59 5.56 -0.11 -14.71
N GLY A 60 6.24 1.03 -14.83
CA GLY A 60 6.74 1.56 -16.10
C GLY A 60 5.69 1.74 -17.19
N LYS A 61 6.13 1.55 -18.43
CA LYS A 61 5.29 1.66 -19.64
C LYS A 61 4.36 0.46 -19.86
N THR A 62 4.61 -0.65 -19.18
CA THR A 62 3.80 -1.86 -19.30
C THR A 62 2.50 -1.72 -18.49
N GLY A 63 2.59 -1.13 -17.29
CA GLY A 63 1.48 -1.14 -16.34
C GLY A 63 1.14 -2.55 -15.88
N VAL A 64 0.04 -2.69 -15.14
CA VAL A 64 -0.52 -3.98 -14.70
C VAL A 64 -2.05 -3.87 -14.64
N PRO A 65 -2.81 -4.97 -14.57
CA PRO A 65 -4.25 -4.91 -14.37
C PRO A 65 -4.61 -4.03 -13.16
N GLY A 66 -5.37 -2.96 -13.39
CA GLY A 66 -5.73 -1.95 -12.38
C GLY A 66 -4.83 -0.71 -12.33
N ILE A 67 -3.63 -0.75 -12.92
CA ILE A 67 -2.67 0.36 -12.97
C ILE A 67 -2.27 0.65 -14.42
N PRO A 68 -2.71 1.79 -14.99
CA PRO A 68 -2.35 2.17 -16.36
C PRO A 68 -0.84 2.29 -16.56
N ALA A 69 -0.40 2.12 -17.82
CA ALA A 69 0.97 2.44 -18.23
C ALA A 69 1.36 3.87 -17.86
N ASN A 70 2.61 4.08 -17.46
CA ASN A 70 3.16 5.36 -17.05
C ASN A 70 2.43 6.04 -15.86
N SER A 71 1.75 5.25 -15.02
CA SER A 71 1.08 5.80 -13.84
C SER A 71 2.08 6.10 -12.72
N THR A 72 1.97 7.30 -12.17
CA THR A 72 2.58 7.63 -10.88
C THR A 72 1.70 7.10 -9.76
N LEU A 73 2.32 6.42 -8.79
CA LEU A 73 1.62 5.77 -7.68
C LEU A 73 1.88 6.54 -6.40
N VAL A 74 0.82 6.73 -5.63
CA VAL A 74 0.90 7.31 -4.29
C VAL A 74 0.61 6.20 -3.29
N PHE A 75 1.56 5.89 -2.44
CA PHE A 75 1.43 4.91 -1.39
C PHE A 75 1.57 5.56 -0.02
N ASP A 76 0.57 5.40 0.82
CA ASP A 76 0.72 5.62 2.26
C ASP A 76 1.08 4.29 2.89
N VAL A 77 2.31 4.17 3.41
CA VAL A 77 2.85 2.92 3.95
C VAL A 77 3.16 3.08 5.43
N GLU A 78 2.75 2.10 6.21
CA GLU A 78 3.00 1.99 7.65
C GLU A 78 3.80 0.71 7.91
N LEU A 79 5.04 0.87 8.36
CA LEU A 79 5.91 -0.26 8.64
C LEU A 79 5.60 -0.84 10.01
N LEU A 80 4.91 -1.98 10.05
CA LEU A 80 4.52 -2.63 11.30
C LEU A 80 5.67 -3.41 11.92
N ASP A 81 6.36 -4.23 11.12
CA ASP A 81 7.43 -5.08 11.62
C ASP A 81 8.50 -5.38 10.57
N ILE A 82 9.74 -5.55 11.05
CA ILE A 82 10.90 -5.94 10.25
C ILE A 82 11.33 -7.31 10.76
N LYS A 83 10.58 -8.35 10.40
CA LYS A 83 10.95 -9.74 10.68
C LYS A 83 11.52 -10.40 9.42
N PRO A 84 12.54 -11.29 9.56
CA PRO A 84 12.81 -12.28 8.53
C PRO A 84 11.53 -13.11 8.37
N ALA A 85 11.06 -13.26 7.13
CA ALA A 85 9.72 -13.74 6.78
C ALA A 85 9.19 -14.78 7.78
N PRO A 86 8.10 -14.48 8.52
CA PRO A 86 7.36 -15.57 9.11
C PRO A 86 6.78 -16.38 7.93
N LYS A 87 6.89 -17.71 8.01
CA LYS A 87 6.03 -18.59 7.22
C LYS A 87 4.59 -18.13 7.43
N ALA A 88 3.76 -18.33 6.41
CA ALA A 88 2.37 -17.90 6.28
C ALA A 88 1.39 -18.48 7.33
N ASP A 89 1.78 -18.52 8.60
CA ASP A 89 1.05 -19.11 9.70
C ASP A 89 1.22 -18.21 10.95
N ALA A 90 0.52 -17.09 10.96
CA ALA A 90 0.14 -16.38 12.19
C ALA A 90 -0.95 -15.38 11.84
N GLN A 91 -2.19 -15.87 11.82
CA GLN A 91 -3.38 -15.07 12.08
C GLN A 91 -3.21 -14.37 13.44
N PRO A 92 -3.46 -13.06 13.54
CA PRO A 92 -3.97 -12.48 14.77
C PRO A 92 -5.37 -11.99 14.46
N GLU A 93 -6.32 -12.76 14.98
CA GLU A 93 -7.71 -12.37 15.14
C GLU A 93 -7.81 -11.01 15.87
N ALA A 94 -8.71 -10.17 15.36
CA ALA A 94 -9.43 -9.11 16.06
C ALA A 94 -8.65 -7.96 16.74
N ALA A 95 -8.64 -6.81 16.05
CA ALA A 95 -9.18 -5.58 16.61
C ALA A 95 -10.05 -4.96 15.49
N GLY A 96 -11.38 -5.02 15.51
CA GLY A 96 -12.24 -4.67 16.63
C GLY A 96 -12.50 -3.16 16.59
N ASP A 97 -13.51 -2.80 15.80
CA ASP A 97 -14.32 -1.58 15.88
C ASP A 97 -13.66 -0.19 15.75
N ALA A 98 -14.04 0.55 14.71
CA ALA A 98 -15.03 1.63 14.81
C ALA A 98 -14.83 2.75 13.76
N LYS A 99 -15.84 2.86 12.89
CA LYS A 99 -16.66 4.07 12.68
C LYS A 99 -16.30 5.08 11.56
N ALA A 100 -17.33 5.21 10.71
CA ALA A 100 -17.87 6.40 10.01
C ALA A 100 -17.05 6.97 8.83
N ALA A 101 -17.58 6.92 7.60
CA ALA A 101 -18.73 7.67 7.06
C ALA A 101 -18.42 9.17 6.86
N ASP A 102 -18.35 9.63 5.60
CA ASP A 102 -19.34 10.48 4.92
C ASP A 102 -18.79 10.93 3.54
N ALA A 103 -19.47 10.61 2.44
CA ALA A 103 -20.26 11.52 1.59
C ALA A 103 -19.44 12.26 0.49
N LYS A 104 -19.89 12.38 -0.76
CA LYS A 104 -21.24 12.81 -1.16
C LYS A 104 -21.80 12.12 -2.41
N ALA A 105 -23.12 12.01 -2.38
CA ALA A 105 -24.01 11.87 -3.52
C ALA A 105 -23.92 13.06 -4.48
N ASP A 106 -24.06 12.80 -5.79
CA ASP A 106 -24.76 13.67 -6.73
C ASP A 106 -25.01 12.93 -8.07
N ALA A 107 -26.27 12.72 -8.44
CA ALA A 107 -26.73 12.66 -9.84
C ALA A 107 -28.26 12.44 -9.89
N LYS A 108 -28.95 13.57 -9.90
CA LYS A 108 -30.36 13.79 -10.18
C LYS A 108 -30.77 13.27 -11.57
N LYS A 109 -31.83 12.47 -11.66
CA LYS A 109 -32.98 12.75 -12.54
C LYS A 109 -34.22 11.99 -12.10
#